data_AF-A0A2P7YVE9-F1
#
_entry.id   AF-A0A2P7YVE9-F1
#
_cell.length_a   1.000
_cell.length_b   1.000
_cell.length_c   1.000
_cell.angle_alpha   90.00
_cell.angle_beta   90.00
_cell.angle_gamma   90.00
#
_symmetry.space_group_name_H-M   'P 1'
#
loop_
_entity.id
_entity.type
_entity.pdbx_description
1 polymer ?
#
loop_
_entity_poly.entity_id
_entity_poly.type
_entity_poly.pdbx_seq_one_letter_code
_entity_poly.pdbx_strand_id
1 'polypeptide(L)'
;MGSDEKLKTSVSIAPADVESQKNEITTIVSPHTGKPIHLTATGDDAMDYVMSHDGDKVELDPETDRKLVRKIDLYLLPLICLLYSVQFMDKMSNSYAAVMGLREDLDMHGDMYAWTGSAFYLGYLALEFPCAYTLQRFPVITTVSVYIIIWGIILMLHAVPNYAGFVALRTLLGAFESSVTPAFVIVTSQWYRKDEVFLRTALWFSFNGLGLIIGSGAIAYNLHANMDSYSIDAWKLIFIITGAITIALGVVIFFHIPNKPTEAWFLNDKEKSQVVERIRVNQQGFGNKHFKKYQLIEAFTDVKTWLYFFLAVANNIPNGGLTNFGSILLNEDFGYGVGKTLQMQMIPGAVEVVGCIGFAYLYKYYPNRLFWATSVSVIVIMALCLVAFVENRQAQLAGYCLFYLCPLVMICGLSSCASNVAGHTKKVTVNAIFLIGYCVGNLIGPQTFIDAQAPGYSGAKIAMVVSSACATLIMIAIWIIMARENKRRDERATDYLEFQQIENHEFADLTDMENPMFRYTI
;
A
#
# COMPACT_ATOMS: atom_id res chain seq x y z
N MET A 1 56.03 18.68 -1.49
CA MET A 1 55.25 18.81 -2.74
C MET A 1 55.74 17.72 -3.67
N GLY A 2 55.00 16.69 -4.05
CA GLY A 2 53.68 16.18 -3.72
C GLY A 2 53.62 14.83 -4.45
N SER A 3 53.25 13.74 -3.76
CA SER A 3 53.17 12.41 -4.36
C SER A 3 51.71 11.99 -4.43
N ASP A 4 51.21 11.83 -5.66
CA ASP A 4 49.98 11.13 -5.99
C ASP A 4 50.03 9.70 -5.46
N GLU A 5 49.38 9.46 -4.31
CA GLU A 5 49.15 8.12 -3.81
C GLU A 5 47.85 7.59 -4.43
N LYS A 6 47.97 7.01 -5.63
CA LYS A 6 46.91 6.18 -6.22
C LYS A 6 46.65 5.00 -5.28
N LEU A 7 45.48 5.02 -4.63
CA LEU A 7 44.87 3.90 -3.91
C LEU A 7 45.08 2.59 -4.68
N LYS A 8 45.89 1.68 -4.13
CA LYS A 8 46.05 0.32 -4.65
C LYS A 8 44.83 -0.51 -4.27
N THR A 9 44.08 -0.93 -5.27
CA THR A 9 43.01 -1.93 -5.14
C THR A 9 43.64 -3.30 -4.97
N SER A 10 43.51 -3.94 -3.79
CA SER A 10 43.96 -5.32 -3.57
C SER A 10 42.86 -6.30 -3.94
N VAL A 11 43.24 -7.36 -4.65
CA VAL A 11 42.39 -8.44 -5.15
C VAL A 11 42.80 -9.72 -4.45
N SER A 12 41.82 -10.42 -3.85
CA SER A 12 41.93 -11.75 -3.24
C SER A 12 42.70 -11.82 -1.91
N ILE A 13 42.05 -12.31 -0.86
CA ILE A 13 42.69 -12.65 0.42
C ILE A 13 42.96 -14.17 0.40
N ALA A 14 44.23 -14.55 0.49
CA ALA A 14 44.62 -15.90 0.90
C ALA A 14 44.72 -15.93 2.45
N PRO A 15 44.67 -17.11 3.10
CA PRO A 15 44.74 -17.21 4.57
C PRO A 15 46.00 -16.59 5.21
N ALA A 16 47.02 -16.26 4.40
CA ALA A 16 48.25 -15.61 4.85
C ALA A 16 48.15 -14.09 5.05
N ASP A 17 47.10 -13.42 4.54
CA ASP A 17 46.98 -11.95 4.58
C ASP A 17 46.20 -11.44 5.82
N VAL A 18 45.71 -12.33 6.67
CA VAL A 18 44.84 -12.01 7.82
C VAL A 18 45.58 -11.36 8.99
N GLU A 19 46.91 -11.46 9.06
CA GLU A 19 47.69 -10.85 10.15
C GLU A 19 48.10 -9.39 9.89
N SER A 20 47.87 -8.84 8.69
CA SER A 20 48.24 -7.45 8.40
C SER A 20 47.23 -6.76 7.48
N GLN A 21 46.19 -6.14 8.06
CA GLN A 21 45.76 -4.76 7.77
C GLN A 21 44.33 -4.50 8.24
N LYS A 22 44.16 -3.37 8.94
CA LYS A 22 42.89 -2.65 9.10
C LYS A 22 42.55 -2.01 7.75
N ASN A 23 41.53 -2.46 7.02
CA ASN A 23 40.90 -1.67 5.96
C ASN A 23 39.47 -2.16 5.69
N GLU A 24 38.57 -1.19 5.49
CA GLU A 24 37.14 -1.37 5.22
C GLU A 24 36.88 -2.23 3.97
N ILE A 25 35.93 -3.16 4.08
CA ILE A 25 35.55 -4.09 3.02
C ILE A 25 34.70 -3.35 1.98
N THR A 26 35.24 -3.12 0.79
CA THR A 26 34.54 -2.47 -0.34
C THR A 26 34.08 -3.42 -1.44
N THR A 27 34.32 -4.74 -1.31
CA THR A 27 33.92 -5.72 -2.33
C THR A 27 33.61 -7.07 -1.67
N ILE A 28 32.52 -7.72 -2.07
CA ILE A 28 32.12 -9.05 -1.57
C ILE A 28 31.96 -9.98 -2.77
N VAL A 29 32.48 -11.22 -2.69
CA VAL A 29 32.37 -12.19 -3.80
C VAL A 29 31.08 -12.99 -3.65
N SER A 30 30.26 -13.02 -4.71
CA SER A 30 29.01 -13.79 -4.71
C SER A 30 29.31 -15.31 -4.62
N PRO A 31 28.69 -16.05 -3.68
CA PRO A 31 29.00 -17.47 -3.44
C PRO A 31 28.55 -18.39 -4.59
N HIS A 32 27.56 -17.94 -5.37
CA HIS A 32 26.98 -18.71 -6.46
C HIS A 32 27.60 -18.39 -7.83
N THR A 33 28.16 -17.19 -7.99
CA THR A 33 28.68 -16.74 -9.30
C THR A 33 30.18 -16.55 -9.34
N GLY A 34 30.86 -16.53 -8.18
CA GLY A 34 32.30 -16.29 -8.07
C GLY A 34 32.74 -14.90 -8.56
N LYS A 35 31.80 -13.98 -8.79
CA LYS A 35 32.08 -12.64 -9.32
C LYS A 35 32.19 -11.61 -8.19
N PRO A 36 33.17 -10.68 -8.26
CA PRO A 36 33.31 -9.61 -7.29
C PRO A 36 32.15 -8.60 -7.42
N ILE A 37 31.50 -8.28 -6.30
CA ILE A 37 30.48 -7.25 -6.18
C ILE A 37 31.14 -6.03 -5.52
N HIS A 38 31.34 -4.95 -6.28
CA HIS A 38 31.87 -3.70 -5.76
C HIS A 38 30.79 -2.93 -5.00
N LEU A 39 31.05 -2.61 -3.73
CA LEU A 39 30.26 -1.68 -2.93
C LEU A 39 30.69 -0.27 -3.32
N THR A 40 30.02 0.31 -4.32
CA THR A 40 30.28 1.70 -4.72
C THR A 40 29.67 2.66 -3.72
N ALA A 41 30.54 3.50 -3.13
CA ALA A 41 30.17 4.72 -2.43
C ALA A 41 29.37 5.62 -3.40
N THR A 42 28.05 5.60 -3.29
CA THR A 42 27.19 6.55 -3.99
C THR A 42 26.66 7.50 -2.93
N GLY A 43 27.20 8.73 -3.00
CA GLY A 43 26.92 9.84 -2.11
C GLY A 43 25.42 10.04 -1.92
N ASP A 44 25.04 10.02 -0.65
CA ASP A 44 23.70 10.28 -0.18
C ASP A 44 23.71 11.73 0.32
N ASP A 45 22.83 12.61 -0.14
CA ASP A 45 22.75 14.00 0.35
C ASP A 45 22.60 14.04 1.90
N ALA A 46 22.01 12.98 2.47
CA ALA A 46 21.92 12.79 3.92
C ALA A 46 23.27 12.35 4.54
N MET A 47 24.09 11.59 3.82
CA MET A 47 25.46 11.24 4.21
C MET A 47 26.38 12.46 4.10
N ASP A 48 26.22 13.32 3.09
CA ASP A 48 26.94 14.60 3.00
C ASP A 48 26.51 15.58 4.12
N TYR A 49 25.23 15.59 4.50
CA TYR A 49 24.73 16.37 5.64
C TYR A 49 25.28 15.86 6.98
N VAL A 50 25.39 14.54 7.15
CA VAL A 50 25.96 13.93 8.37
C VAL A 50 27.49 14.06 8.41
N MET A 51 28.17 13.88 7.28
CA MET A 51 29.62 14.08 7.16
C MET A 51 30.03 15.55 7.39
N SER A 52 29.16 16.51 7.06
CA SER A 52 29.37 17.92 7.41
C SER A 52 29.10 18.25 8.89
N HIS A 53 28.48 17.34 9.65
CA HIS A 53 28.12 17.50 11.07
C HIS A 53 28.70 16.39 11.99
N ASP A 54 29.77 15.70 11.55
CA ASP A 54 30.37 14.51 12.18
C ASP A 54 30.98 14.74 13.59
N GLY A 55 30.75 15.92 14.19
CA GLY A 55 31.13 16.25 15.56
C GLY A 55 30.13 15.81 16.64
N ASP A 56 28.86 15.57 16.30
CA ASP A 56 27.80 15.30 17.28
C ASP A 56 27.14 13.94 17.02
N LYS A 57 27.78 12.84 17.44
CA LYS A 57 27.05 11.58 17.70
C LYS A 57 26.09 11.82 18.85
N VAL A 58 24.89 12.30 18.54
CA VAL A 58 23.85 12.53 19.53
C VAL A 58 23.31 11.17 19.97
N GLU A 59 23.75 10.69 21.15
CA GLU A 59 23.11 9.55 21.79
C GLU A 59 21.62 9.88 21.99
N LEU A 60 20.76 9.11 21.31
CA LEU A 60 19.32 9.24 21.40
C LEU A 60 18.83 8.53 22.66
N ASP A 61 18.60 9.31 23.70
CA ASP A 61 17.85 8.85 24.87
C ASP A 61 16.43 8.37 24.46
N PRO A 62 15.97 7.20 24.94
CA PRO A 62 14.66 6.65 24.58
C PRO A 62 13.45 7.57 24.84
N GLU A 63 13.52 8.49 25.81
CA GLU A 63 12.42 9.45 26.02
C GLU A 63 12.41 10.53 24.96
N THR A 64 13.59 11.02 24.58
CA THR A 64 13.75 12.02 23.52
C THR A 64 13.30 11.47 22.17
N ASP A 65 13.68 10.22 21.88
CA ASP A 65 13.24 9.46 20.71
C ASP A 65 11.70 9.35 20.62
N ARG A 66 11.03 8.99 21.73
CA ARG A 66 9.56 8.92 21.77
C ARG A 66 8.88 10.28 21.60
N LYS A 67 9.44 11.35 22.19
CA LYS A 67 8.91 12.71 22.03
C LYS A 67 9.02 13.16 20.58
N LEU A 68 10.16 12.88 19.93
CA LEU A 68 10.40 13.19 18.53
C LEU A 68 9.42 12.45 17.60
N VAL A 69 9.22 11.15 17.81
CA VAL A 69 8.23 10.36 17.05
C VAL A 69 6.82 10.92 17.21
N ARG A 70 6.39 11.25 18.43
CA ARG A 70 5.06 11.84 18.65
C ARG A 70 4.89 13.18 17.95
N LYS A 71 5.97 13.98 17.89
CA LYS A 71 5.97 15.25 17.17
C LYS A 71 5.78 14.99 15.67
N ILE A 72 6.57 14.09 15.07
CA ILE A 72 6.43 13.69 13.66
C ILE A 72 5.01 13.16 13.39
N ASP A 73 4.51 12.26 14.25
CA ASP A 73 3.19 11.68 14.17
C ASP A 73 2.10 12.77 14.15
N LEU A 74 2.22 13.82 14.96
CA LEU A 74 1.22 14.89 15.04
C LEU A 74 1.16 15.80 13.80
N TYR A 75 2.29 15.98 13.09
CA TYR A 75 2.35 16.85 11.90
C TYR A 75 2.14 16.08 10.59
N LEU A 76 2.58 14.82 10.49
CA LEU A 76 2.48 14.04 9.25
C LEU A 76 1.23 13.15 9.20
N LEU A 77 0.97 12.37 10.25
CA LEU A 77 -0.07 11.33 10.17
C LEU A 77 -1.48 11.88 9.96
N PRO A 78 -1.94 12.97 10.61
CA PRO A 78 -3.29 13.47 10.38
C PRO A 78 -3.57 13.78 8.91
N LEU A 79 -2.63 14.39 8.19
CA LEU A 79 -2.80 14.73 6.78
C LEU A 79 -2.71 13.49 5.87
N ILE A 80 -1.79 12.56 6.15
CA ILE A 80 -1.69 11.28 5.43
C ILE A 80 -2.97 10.46 5.60
N CYS A 81 -3.46 10.34 6.83
CA CYS A 81 -4.70 9.66 7.17
C CYS A 81 -5.92 10.33 6.53
N LEU A 82 -6.00 11.66 6.56
CA LEU A 82 -7.08 12.40 5.92
C LEU A 82 -7.07 12.23 4.40
N LEU A 83 -5.88 12.21 3.77
CA LEU A 83 -5.79 11.96 2.34
C LEU A 83 -6.29 10.56 1.98
N TYR A 84 -5.89 9.53 2.74
CA TYR A 84 -6.39 8.17 2.50
C TYR A 84 -7.91 8.07 2.66
N SER A 85 -8.47 8.76 3.66
CA SER A 85 -9.92 8.90 3.83
C SER A 85 -10.59 9.51 2.60
N VAL A 86 -10.08 10.64 2.10
CA VAL A 86 -10.61 11.32 0.92
C VAL A 86 -10.44 10.47 -0.34
N GLN A 87 -9.30 9.78 -0.48
CA GLN A 87 -9.05 8.85 -1.59
C GLN A 87 -10.07 7.73 -1.66
N PHE A 88 -10.38 7.11 -0.53
CA PHE A 88 -11.38 6.05 -0.50
C PHE A 88 -12.80 6.58 -0.74
N MET A 89 -13.11 7.76 -0.21
CA MET A 89 -14.37 8.46 -0.46
C MET A 89 -14.58 8.73 -1.96
N ASP A 90 -13.52 9.14 -2.68
CA ASP A 90 -13.57 9.43 -4.12
C ASP A 90 -13.85 8.14 -4.92
N LYS A 91 -13.24 7.01 -4.56
CA LYS A 91 -13.57 5.69 -5.17
C LYS A 91 -15.03 5.30 -4.94
N MET A 92 -15.54 5.53 -3.74
CA MET A 92 -16.90 5.15 -3.36
C MET A 92 -17.96 6.11 -3.92
N SER A 93 -17.57 7.32 -4.36
CA SER A 93 -18.48 8.32 -4.91
C SER A 93 -19.34 7.78 -6.06
N ASN A 94 -18.77 6.91 -6.90
CA ASN A 94 -19.52 6.24 -7.97
C ASN A 94 -20.64 5.33 -7.45
N SER A 95 -20.36 4.59 -6.39
CA SER A 95 -21.32 3.69 -5.73
C SER A 95 -22.50 4.47 -5.15
N TYR A 96 -22.22 5.61 -4.51
CA TYR A 96 -23.27 6.47 -3.96
C TYR A 96 -24.11 7.13 -5.05
N ALA A 97 -23.44 7.67 -6.08
CA ALA A 97 -24.10 8.30 -7.21
C ALA A 97 -25.00 7.31 -7.97
N ALA A 98 -24.61 6.04 -8.08
CA ALA A 98 -25.38 4.99 -8.75
C ALA A 98 -26.79 4.79 -8.19
N VAL A 99 -26.99 5.00 -6.89
CA VAL A 99 -28.31 4.90 -6.25
C VAL A 99 -29.05 6.23 -6.17
N MET A 100 -28.46 7.32 -6.68
CA MET A 100 -29.02 8.68 -6.67
C MET A 100 -29.42 9.20 -8.06
N GLY A 101 -29.51 8.34 -9.07
CA GLY A 101 -29.94 8.73 -10.43
C GLY A 101 -28.84 8.75 -11.49
N LEU A 102 -27.58 8.43 -11.16
CA LEU A 102 -26.47 8.42 -12.12
C LEU A 102 -26.72 7.48 -13.31
N ARG A 103 -27.29 6.29 -13.05
CA ARG A 103 -27.48 5.26 -14.08
C ARG A 103 -28.55 5.69 -15.08
N GLU A 104 -29.61 6.31 -14.57
CA GLU A 104 -30.72 6.85 -15.34
C GLU A 104 -30.29 8.08 -16.15
N ASP A 105 -29.59 9.03 -15.54
CA ASP A 105 -29.15 10.28 -16.19
C ASP A 105 -28.13 10.05 -17.31
N LEU A 106 -27.30 9.01 -17.19
CA LEU A 106 -26.30 8.65 -18.19
C LEU A 106 -26.74 7.54 -19.14
N ASP A 107 -28.01 7.11 -19.07
CA ASP A 107 -28.60 6.07 -19.92
C ASP A 107 -27.75 4.78 -19.94
N MET A 108 -27.33 4.32 -18.76
CA MET A 108 -26.48 3.14 -18.61
C MET A 108 -27.27 1.84 -18.78
N HIS A 109 -26.90 1.04 -19.78
CA HIS A 109 -27.52 -0.26 -20.06
C HIS A 109 -26.55 -1.42 -19.89
N GLY A 110 -27.06 -2.56 -19.39
CA GLY A 110 -26.28 -3.79 -19.23
C GLY A 110 -25.01 -3.58 -18.40
N ASP A 111 -23.87 -4.00 -18.95
CA ASP A 111 -22.59 -3.97 -18.24
C ASP A 111 -21.89 -2.59 -18.23
N MET A 112 -22.54 -1.54 -18.75
CA MET A 112 -21.97 -0.18 -18.81
C MET A 112 -21.54 0.32 -17.42
N TYR A 113 -22.35 0.09 -16.38
CA TYR A 113 -21.99 0.49 -15.03
C TYR A 113 -20.77 -0.29 -14.50
N ALA A 114 -20.68 -1.59 -14.76
CA ALA A 114 -19.52 -2.40 -14.38
C ALA A 114 -18.22 -1.87 -15.02
N TRP A 115 -18.29 -1.46 -16.29
CA TRP A 115 -17.17 -0.83 -16.99
C TRP A 115 -16.73 0.49 -16.37
N THR A 116 -17.61 1.29 -15.75
CA THR A 116 -17.18 2.50 -15.04
C THR A 116 -16.24 2.19 -13.87
N GLY A 117 -16.48 1.08 -13.15
CA GLY A 117 -15.62 0.60 -12.07
C GLY A 117 -14.29 0.06 -12.60
N SER A 118 -14.34 -0.77 -13.64
CA SER A 118 -13.13 -1.37 -14.23
C SER A 118 -12.24 -0.36 -14.96
N ALA A 119 -12.82 0.65 -15.61
CA ALA A 119 -12.10 1.70 -16.34
C ALA A 119 -11.15 2.51 -15.46
N PHE A 120 -11.50 2.70 -14.19
CA PHE A 120 -10.62 3.33 -13.19
C PHE A 120 -9.33 2.53 -12.99
N TYR A 121 -9.45 1.21 -12.77
CA TYR A 121 -8.28 0.35 -12.55
C TYR A 121 -7.46 0.09 -13.81
N LEU A 122 -8.05 0.22 -15.00
CA LEU A 122 -7.30 0.25 -16.26
C LEU A 122 -6.35 1.46 -16.33
N GLY A 123 -6.86 2.64 -15.98
CA GLY A 123 -6.04 3.86 -15.91
C GLY A 123 -4.95 3.76 -14.85
N TYR A 124 -5.31 3.23 -13.67
CA TYR A 124 -4.36 2.97 -12.58
C TYR A 124 -3.21 2.09 -13.06
N LEU A 125 -3.50 0.92 -13.65
CA LEU A 125 -2.49 -0.02 -14.11
C LEU A 125 -1.57 0.57 -15.19
N ALA A 126 -2.12 1.37 -16.10
CA ALA A 126 -1.36 1.96 -17.19
C ALA A 126 -0.34 3.01 -16.72
N LEU A 127 -0.71 3.86 -15.75
CA LEU A 127 0.16 4.93 -15.24
C LEU A 127 0.92 4.60 -13.96
N GLU A 128 0.70 3.44 -13.35
CA GLU A 128 1.42 3.04 -12.14
C GLU A 128 2.95 3.08 -12.32
N PHE A 129 3.49 2.51 -13.40
CA PHE A 129 4.93 2.51 -13.66
C PHE A 129 5.49 3.91 -13.95
N PRO A 130 4.89 4.71 -14.87
CA PRO A 130 5.28 6.10 -15.06
C PRO A 130 5.25 6.93 -13.76
N CYS A 131 4.19 6.79 -12.95
CA CYS A 131 4.05 7.50 -11.68
C CYS A 131 5.12 7.07 -10.67
N ALA A 132 5.40 5.77 -10.54
CA ALA A 132 6.49 5.30 -9.68
C ALA A 132 7.85 5.86 -10.12
N TYR A 133 8.09 5.97 -11.43
CA TYR A 133 9.31 6.56 -11.97
C TYR A 133 9.41 8.07 -11.70
N THR A 134 8.31 8.83 -11.87
CA THR A 134 8.31 10.28 -11.58
C THR A 134 8.56 10.56 -10.10
N LEU A 135 7.98 9.77 -9.19
CA LEU A 135 8.20 9.88 -7.74
C LEU A 135 9.66 9.62 -7.32
N GLN A 136 10.42 8.84 -8.08
CA GLN A 136 11.84 8.61 -7.82
C GLN A 136 12.73 9.74 -8.36
N ARG A 137 12.26 10.47 -9.37
CA ARG A 137 13.03 11.52 -10.06
C ARG A 137 12.79 12.92 -9.51
N PHE A 138 11.58 13.18 -9.03
CA PHE A 138 11.16 14.49 -8.52
C PHE A 138 10.90 14.44 -7.02
N PRO A 139 10.82 15.60 -6.33
CA PRO A 139 10.47 15.63 -4.92
C PRO A 139 9.09 14.97 -4.69
N VAL A 140 9.06 14.00 -3.79
CA VAL A 140 7.93 13.06 -3.63
C VAL A 140 6.64 13.81 -3.27
N ILE A 141 6.66 14.65 -2.23
CA ILE A 141 5.46 15.35 -1.75
C ILE A 141 4.96 16.37 -2.77
N THR A 142 5.87 17.13 -3.37
CA THR A 142 5.52 18.11 -4.40
C THR A 142 4.83 17.44 -5.58
N THR A 143 5.37 16.32 -6.06
CA THR A 143 4.82 15.56 -7.19
C THR A 143 3.43 15.00 -6.86
N VAL A 144 3.31 14.38 -5.69
CA VAL A 144 2.04 13.80 -5.20
C VAL A 144 0.97 14.87 -5.05
N SER A 145 1.32 16.03 -4.50
CA SER A 145 0.37 17.13 -4.30
C SER A 145 -0.19 17.65 -5.63
N VAL A 146 0.66 17.76 -6.66
CA VAL A 146 0.23 18.12 -8.02
C VAL A 146 -0.73 17.06 -8.58
N TYR A 147 -0.40 15.78 -8.43
CA TYR A 147 -1.31 14.71 -8.83
C TYR A 147 -2.63 14.75 -8.07
N ILE A 148 -2.61 15.07 -6.77
CA ILE A 148 -3.85 15.18 -5.97
C ILE A 148 -4.74 16.32 -6.45
N ILE A 149 -4.16 17.47 -6.77
CA ILE A 149 -4.91 18.63 -7.27
C ILE A 149 -5.53 18.30 -8.64
N ILE A 150 -4.76 17.70 -9.57
CA ILE A 150 -5.27 17.30 -10.88
C ILE A 150 -6.38 16.25 -10.75
N TRP A 151 -6.19 15.27 -9.86
CA TRP A 151 -7.17 14.24 -9.52
C TRP A 151 -8.49 14.85 -9.01
N GLY A 152 -8.42 15.81 -8.07
CA GLY A 152 -9.62 16.51 -7.57
C GLY A 152 -10.31 17.35 -8.64
N ILE A 153 -9.57 17.99 -9.56
CA ILE A 153 -10.14 18.71 -10.71
C ILE A 153 -10.91 17.73 -11.62
N ILE A 154 -10.29 16.60 -11.98
CA ILE A 154 -10.92 15.55 -12.79
C ILE A 154 -12.19 15.03 -12.10
N LEU A 155 -12.16 14.88 -10.77
CA LEU A 155 -13.32 14.43 -10.01
C LEU A 155 -14.49 15.42 -10.15
N MET A 156 -14.27 16.72 -9.97
CA MET A 156 -15.32 17.73 -10.15
C MET A 156 -15.88 17.75 -11.58
N LEU A 157 -15.05 17.45 -12.59
CA LEU A 157 -15.49 17.38 -13.99
C LEU A 157 -16.46 16.23 -14.26
N HIS A 158 -16.60 15.23 -13.37
CA HIS A 158 -17.58 14.15 -13.51
C HIS A 158 -19.04 14.61 -13.39
N ALA A 159 -19.30 15.86 -12.99
CA ALA A 159 -20.65 16.42 -12.92
C ALA A 159 -21.26 16.81 -14.28
N VAL A 160 -20.43 16.94 -15.32
CA VAL A 160 -20.80 17.48 -16.64
C VAL A 160 -20.94 16.45 -17.80
N PRO A 161 -20.33 15.25 -17.78
CA PRO A 161 -20.16 14.44 -18.98
C PRO A 161 -21.35 13.52 -19.28
N ASN A 162 -21.43 13.08 -20.53
CA ASN A 162 -22.20 11.89 -20.94
C ASN A 162 -21.46 10.60 -20.55
N TYR A 163 -22.05 9.42 -20.80
CA TYR A 163 -21.43 8.13 -20.42
C TYR A 163 -19.98 7.98 -20.92
N ALA A 164 -19.70 8.29 -22.19
CA ALA A 164 -18.35 8.17 -22.74
C ALA A 164 -17.35 9.11 -22.06
N GLY A 165 -17.73 10.37 -21.83
CA GLY A 165 -16.92 11.32 -21.08
C GLY A 165 -16.73 10.92 -19.62
N PHE A 166 -17.76 10.34 -19.00
CA PHE A 166 -17.70 9.83 -17.63
C PHE A 166 -16.68 8.70 -17.51
N VAL A 167 -16.73 7.70 -18.41
CA VAL A 167 -15.75 6.61 -18.45
C VAL A 167 -14.33 7.12 -18.69
N ALA A 168 -14.14 8.08 -19.62
CA ALA A 168 -12.84 8.66 -19.88
C ALA A 168 -12.27 9.39 -18.65
N LEU A 169 -13.09 10.18 -17.95
CA LEU A 169 -12.70 10.84 -16.71
C LEU A 169 -12.40 9.82 -15.60
N ARG A 170 -13.16 8.72 -15.50
CA ARG A 170 -12.88 7.63 -14.54
C ARG A 170 -11.54 6.96 -14.81
N THR A 171 -11.17 6.74 -16.07
CA THR A 171 -9.84 6.22 -16.45
C THR A 171 -8.74 7.19 -16.08
N LEU A 172 -8.89 8.48 -16.41
CA LEU A 172 -7.89 9.50 -16.04
C LEU A 172 -7.75 9.63 -14.52
N LEU A 173 -8.87 9.56 -13.79
CA LEU A 173 -8.90 9.59 -12.33
C LEU A 173 -8.00 8.49 -11.74
N GLY A 174 -8.20 7.24 -12.16
CA GLY A 174 -7.37 6.12 -11.68
C GLY A 174 -5.90 6.26 -12.06
N ALA A 175 -5.62 6.87 -13.20
CA ALA A 175 -4.26 7.10 -13.67
C ALA A 175 -3.45 8.02 -12.73
N PHE A 176 -4.04 9.13 -12.27
CA PHE A 176 -3.39 10.05 -11.33
C PHE A 176 -3.38 9.52 -9.89
N GLU A 177 -4.43 8.81 -9.50
CA GLU A 177 -4.56 8.25 -8.15
C GLU A 177 -3.54 7.13 -7.86
N SER A 178 -3.02 6.47 -8.91
CA SER A 178 -2.00 5.42 -8.81
C SER A 178 -0.73 5.82 -8.06
N SER A 179 -0.43 7.13 -8.00
CA SER A 179 0.77 7.68 -7.38
C SER A 179 0.73 7.75 -5.85
N VAL A 180 -0.45 7.74 -5.24
CA VAL A 180 -0.62 8.04 -3.80
C VAL A 180 -0.02 6.94 -2.92
N THR A 181 -0.40 5.68 -3.18
CA THR A 181 0.08 4.52 -2.41
C THR A 181 1.61 4.40 -2.41
N PRO A 182 2.32 4.37 -3.55
CA PRO A 182 3.79 4.26 -3.56
C PRO A 182 4.46 5.47 -2.92
N ALA A 183 3.92 6.67 -3.10
CA ALA A 183 4.45 7.85 -2.46
C ALA A 183 4.38 7.78 -0.93
N PHE A 184 3.27 7.28 -0.38
CA PHE A 184 3.11 7.19 1.07
C PHE A 184 3.99 6.11 1.68
N VAL A 185 4.24 5.03 0.95
CA VAL A 185 5.26 4.05 1.33
C VAL A 185 6.66 4.70 1.38
N ILE A 186 7.01 5.52 0.39
CA ILE A 186 8.28 6.25 0.39
C ILE A 186 8.34 7.24 1.56
N VAL A 187 7.33 8.08 1.75
CA VAL A 187 7.28 9.07 2.83
C VAL A 187 7.34 8.38 4.19
N THR A 188 6.55 7.35 4.44
CA THR A 188 6.62 6.63 5.72
C THR A 188 7.99 6.00 5.96
N SER A 189 8.66 5.48 4.93
CA SER A 189 10.02 4.97 5.06
C SER A 189 11.08 6.05 5.34
N GLN A 190 10.82 7.30 4.92
CA GLN A 190 11.71 8.45 5.12
C GLN A 190 11.59 9.08 6.51
N TRP A 191 10.55 8.78 7.29
CA TRP A 191 10.30 9.43 8.58
C TRP A 191 10.31 8.46 9.77
N TYR A 192 10.14 7.16 9.51
CA TYR A 192 9.95 6.14 10.54
C TYR A 192 10.96 5.00 10.44
N ARG A 193 11.23 4.37 11.59
CA ARG A 193 12.03 3.14 11.63
C ARG A 193 11.23 1.93 11.15
N LYS A 194 11.92 0.88 10.68
CA LYS A 194 11.28 -0.34 10.13
C LYS A 194 10.25 -0.99 11.07
N ASP A 195 10.51 -0.96 12.36
CA ASP A 195 9.62 -1.47 13.42
C ASP A 195 8.38 -0.58 13.61
N GLU A 196 8.50 0.71 13.33
CA GLU A 196 7.44 1.72 13.47
C GLU A 196 6.51 1.76 12.25
N VAL A 197 7.03 1.50 11.03
CA VAL A 197 6.30 1.64 9.75
C VAL A 197 5.01 0.83 9.73
N PHE A 198 5.02 -0.43 10.19
CA PHE A 198 3.84 -1.30 10.12
C PHE A 198 2.61 -0.72 10.82
N LEU A 199 2.81 -0.19 12.05
CA LEU A 199 1.70 0.36 12.83
C LEU A 199 1.16 1.66 12.22
N ARG A 200 2.03 2.49 11.60
CA ARG A 200 1.59 3.71 10.90
C ARG A 200 0.85 3.36 9.62
N THR A 201 1.33 2.35 8.89
CA THR A 201 0.64 1.78 7.72
C THR A 201 -0.75 1.30 8.06
N ALA A 202 -0.89 0.52 9.13
CA ALA A 202 -2.20 0.09 9.60
C ALA A 202 -3.11 1.27 9.99
N LEU A 203 -2.53 2.31 10.62
CA LEU A 203 -3.29 3.49 11.02
C LEU A 203 -3.83 4.27 9.83
N TRP A 204 -3.01 4.66 8.85
CA TRP A 204 -3.54 5.44 7.73
C TRP A 204 -4.45 4.62 6.81
N PHE A 205 -4.24 3.30 6.68
CA PHE A 205 -5.21 2.44 5.99
C PHE A 205 -6.57 2.40 6.70
N SER A 206 -6.60 2.42 8.04
CA SER A 206 -7.85 2.39 8.80
C SER A 206 -8.76 3.59 8.51
N PHE A 207 -8.20 4.70 8.03
CA PHE A 207 -8.95 5.90 7.68
C PHE A 207 -9.76 5.77 6.39
N ASN A 208 -9.58 4.70 5.60
CA ASN A 208 -10.54 4.36 4.53
C ASN A 208 -11.97 4.24 5.08
N GLY A 209 -12.12 3.61 6.24
CA GLY A 209 -13.42 3.50 6.90
C GLY A 209 -13.98 4.85 7.34
N LEU A 210 -13.12 5.79 7.74
CA LEU A 210 -13.55 7.18 7.99
C LEU A 210 -14.03 7.86 6.71
N GLY A 211 -13.35 7.61 5.58
CA GLY A 211 -13.77 8.07 4.26
C GLY A 211 -15.15 7.56 3.87
N LEU A 212 -15.45 6.30 4.20
CA LEU A 212 -16.78 5.73 3.99
C LEU A 212 -17.85 6.40 4.87
N ILE A 213 -17.56 6.66 6.14
CA ILE A 213 -18.49 7.32 7.08
C ILE A 213 -18.80 8.76 6.62
N ILE A 214 -17.76 9.53 6.27
CA ILE A 214 -17.91 10.92 5.82
C ILE A 214 -18.60 10.96 4.45
N GLY A 215 -18.14 10.13 3.51
CA GLY A 215 -18.68 10.06 2.16
C GLY A 215 -20.15 9.66 2.12
N SER A 216 -20.49 8.51 2.71
CA SER A 216 -21.87 8.00 2.65
C SER A 216 -22.81 8.76 3.60
N GLY A 217 -22.35 9.05 4.82
CA GLY A 217 -23.19 9.60 5.88
C GLY A 217 -23.24 11.12 5.89
N ALA A 218 -22.10 11.79 5.86
CA ALA A 218 -22.06 13.25 5.98
C ALA A 218 -22.36 13.95 4.65
N ILE A 219 -21.92 13.39 3.52
CA ILE A 219 -22.09 14.02 2.20
C ILE A 219 -23.29 13.42 1.48
N ALA A 220 -23.21 12.15 1.08
CA ALA A 220 -24.18 11.53 0.19
C ALA A 220 -25.60 11.49 0.79
N TYR A 221 -25.76 11.04 2.04
CA TYR A 221 -27.06 11.00 2.70
C TYR A 221 -27.70 12.39 2.83
N ASN A 222 -26.94 13.42 3.22
CA ASN A 222 -27.47 14.78 3.39
C ASN A 222 -27.83 15.44 2.05
N LEU A 223 -27.05 15.17 1.00
CA LEU A 223 -27.38 15.62 -0.37
C LEU A 223 -28.68 14.98 -0.85
N HIS A 224 -28.85 13.67 -0.62
CA HIS A 224 -30.09 12.97 -0.96
C HIS A 224 -31.28 13.47 -0.14
N ALA A 225 -31.11 13.67 1.17
CA ALA A 225 -32.19 14.14 2.04
C ALA A 225 -32.72 15.53 1.67
N ASN A 226 -31.91 16.36 1.01
CA ASN A 226 -32.28 17.72 0.59
C ASN A 226 -32.31 17.87 -0.93
N MET A 227 -32.52 16.79 -1.69
CA MET A 227 -32.40 16.79 -3.15
C MET A 227 -33.27 17.86 -3.84
N ASP A 228 -34.46 18.15 -3.29
CA ASP A 228 -35.40 19.12 -3.84
C ASP A 228 -34.97 20.59 -3.64
N SER A 229 -33.96 20.83 -2.80
CA SER A 229 -33.49 22.18 -2.47
C SER A 229 -32.40 22.70 -3.41
N TYR A 230 -31.87 21.86 -4.29
CA TYR A 230 -30.72 22.19 -5.15
C TYR A 230 -31.14 22.38 -6.61
N SER A 231 -30.44 23.27 -7.33
CA SER A 231 -30.61 23.45 -8.77
C SER A 231 -29.84 22.43 -9.63
N ILE A 232 -29.02 21.59 -8.99
CA ILE A 232 -28.15 20.59 -9.62
C ILE A 232 -28.49 19.24 -8.99
N ASP A 233 -28.50 18.18 -9.79
CA ASP A 233 -28.78 16.82 -9.32
C ASP A 233 -27.83 16.40 -8.19
N ALA A 234 -28.39 15.77 -7.17
CA ALA A 234 -27.66 15.41 -5.94
C ALA A 234 -26.42 14.55 -6.22
N TRP A 235 -26.46 13.65 -7.22
CA TRP A 235 -25.33 12.80 -7.56
C TRP A 235 -24.15 13.58 -8.16
N LYS A 236 -24.41 14.66 -8.92
CA LYS A 236 -23.36 15.55 -9.46
C LYS A 236 -22.68 16.33 -8.34
N LEU A 237 -23.45 16.75 -7.32
CA LEU A 237 -22.93 17.45 -6.15
C LEU A 237 -21.98 16.58 -5.32
N ILE A 238 -22.16 15.24 -5.29
CA ILE A 238 -21.20 14.34 -4.63
C ILE A 238 -19.81 14.57 -5.23
N PHE A 239 -19.66 14.44 -6.55
CA PHE A 239 -18.37 14.59 -7.23
C PHE A 239 -17.74 15.98 -7.09
N ILE A 240 -18.57 17.04 -7.07
CA ILE A 240 -18.11 18.42 -6.89
C ILE A 240 -17.56 18.62 -5.47
N ILE A 241 -18.30 18.21 -4.45
CA ILE A 241 -17.91 18.41 -3.05
C ILE A 241 -16.68 17.58 -2.72
N THR A 242 -16.66 16.31 -3.12
CA THR A 242 -15.51 15.44 -2.86
C THR A 242 -14.27 15.96 -3.59
N GLY A 243 -14.37 16.33 -4.87
CA GLY A 243 -13.26 16.91 -5.63
C GLY A 243 -12.73 18.22 -5.06
N ALA A 244 -13.61 19.09 -4.53
CA ALA A 244 -13.20 20.32 -3.86
C ALA A 244 -12.41 20.06 -2.57
N ILE A 245 -12.84 19.08 -1.76
CA ILE A 245 -12.12 18.64 -0.56
C ILE A 245 -10.74 18.09 -0.96
N THR A 246 -10.68 17.28 -2.00
CA THR A 246 -9.44 16.69 -2.54
C THR A 246 -8.45 17.77 -2.97
N ILE A 247 -8.89 18.80 -3.69
CA ILE A 247 -8.02 19.93 -4.09
C ILE A 247 -7.52 20.69 -2.87
N ALA A 248 -8.42 21.04 -1.93
CA ALA A 248 -8.05 21.77 -0.73
C ALA A 248 -6.98 21.01 0.06
N LEU A 249 -7.15 19.69 0.21
CA LEU A 249 -6.20 18.85 0.91
C LEU A 249 -4.87 18.71 0.15
N GLY A 250 -4.90 18.59 -1.18
CA GLY A 250 -3.69 18.60 -2.01
C GLY A 250 -2.87 19.87 -1.86
N VAL A 251 -3.53 21.03 -1.79
CA VAL A 251 -2.88 22.33 -1.52
C VAL A 251 -2.29 22.37 -0.10
N VAL A 252 -3.02 21.87 0.90
CA VAL A 252 -2.52 21.81 2.28
C VAL A 252 -1.28 20.92 2.37
N ILE A 253 -1.30 19.73 1.75
CA ILE A 253 -0.17 18.79 1.75
C ILE A 253 1.05 19.42 1.07
N PHE A 254 0.84 20.13 -0.05
CA PHE A 254 1.91 20.82 -0.79
C PHE A 254 2.70 21.79 0.08
N PHE A 255 2.03 22.55 0.95
CA PHE A 255 2.67 23.54 1.82
C PHE A 255 3.08 22.99 3.18
N HIS A 256 2.39 21.98 3.71
CA HIS A 256 2.58 21.52 5.08
C HIS A 256 3.63 20.40 5.21
N ILE A 257 3.63 19.43 4.31
CA ILE A 257 4.51 18.25 4.41
C ILE A 257 5.83 18.55 3.68
N PRO A 258 6.98 18.54 4.37
CA PRO A 258 8.27 18.78 3.74
C PRO A 258 8.77 17.54 2.97
N ASN A 259 9.51 17.75 1.88
CA ASN A 259 10.01 16.65 1.04
C ASN A 259 11.13 15.84 1.71
N LYS A 260 11.93 16.49 2.56
CA LYS A 260 13.03 15.87 3.30
C LYS A 260 12.90 16.18 4.80
N PRO A 261 13.27 15.25 5.70
CA PRO A 261 13.30 15.54 7.14
C PRO A 261 14.20 16.73 7.53
N THR A 262 15.25 17.00 6.74
CA THR A 262 16.16 18.14 6.92
C THR A 262 15.50 19.49 6.61
N GLU A 263 14.46 19.51 5.79
CA GLU A 263 13.69 20.71 5.41
C GLU A 263 12.47 20.94 6.33
N ALA A 264 12.33 20.13 7.39
CA ALA A 264 11.15 20.17 8.24
C ALA A 264 11.05 21.47 9.05
N TRP A 265 10.01 22.27 8.77
CA TRP A 265 9.79 23.55 9.42
C TRP A 265 9.36 23.43 10.90
N PHE A 266 8.76 22.29 11.28
CA PHE A 266 8.32 22.02 12.66
C PHE A 266 9.41 21.39 13.53
N LEU A 267 10.60 21.08 12.98
CA LEU A 267 11.73 20.51 13.71
C LEU A 267 12.86 21.54 13.88
N ASN A 268 13.48 21.54 15.06
CA ASN A 268 14.70 22.31 15.32
C ASN A 268 15.94 21.58 14.75
N ASP A 269 17.06 22.27 14.54
CA ASP A 269 18.24 21.68 13.89
C ASP A 269 18.79 20.44 14.60
N LYS A 270 18.77 20.44 15.96
CA LYS A 270 19.10 19.24 16.75
C LYS A 270 18.13 18.08 16.50
N GLU A 271 16.82 18.35 16.41
CA GLU A 271 15.81 17.32 16.16
C GLU A 271 15.95 16.75 14.75
N LYS A 272 16.30 17.59 13.76
CA LYS A 272 16.55 17.14 12.38
C LYS A 272 17.71 16.14 12.32
N SER A 273 18.85 16.46 12.97
CA SER A 273 19.98 15.53 13.05
C SER A 273 19.61 14.22 13.75
N GLN A 274 18.81 14.29 14.82
CA GLN A 274 18.28 13.11 15.50
C GLN A 274 17.37 12.26 14.61
N VAL A 275 16.51 12.87 13.77
CA VAL A 275 15.68 12.12 12.81
C VAL A 275 16.54 11.37 11.80
N VAL A 276 17.56 12.03 11.24
CA VAL A 276 18.49 11.41 10.28
C VAL A 276 19.22 10.21 10.89
N GLU A 277 19.74 10.35 12.11
CA GLU A 277 20.44 9.25 12.79
C GLU A 277 19.49 8.09 13.15
N ARG A 278 18.23 8.37 13.51
CA ARG A 278 17.22 7.32 13.74
C ARG A 278 16.96 6.50 12.47
N ILE A 279 16.86 7.18 11.32
CA ILE A 279 16.57 6.53 10.04
C ILE A 279 17.79 5.74 9.53
N ARG A 280 19.01 6.14 9.91
CA ARG A 280 20.26 5.42 9.58
C ARG A 280 20.22 3.94 9.99
N VAL A 281 19.58 3.63 11.13
CA VAL A 281 19.39 2.25 11.64
C VAL A 281 18.61 1.38 10.65
N ASN A 282 17.80 1.97 9.77
CA ASN A 282 17.07 1.20 8.78
C ASN A 282 18.03 0.51 7.79
N GLN A 283 19.31 0.90 7.66
CA GLN A 283 20.28 0.36 6.68
C GLN A 283 19.73 0.27 5.23
N GLN A 284 18.60 0.92 4.99
CA GLN A 284 18.08 1.21 3.68
C GLN A 284 18.72 2.56 3.41
N GLY A 285 19.93 2.55 2.82
CA GLY A 285 20.49 3.77 2.24
C GLY A 285 19.41 4.43 1.38
N PHE A 286 19.48 5.75 1.16
CA PHE A 286 18.49 6.42 0.32
C PHE A 286 18.61 5.91 -1.13
N GLY A 287 17.97 4.77 -1.40
CA GLY A 287 18.01 3.99 -2.63
C GLY A 287 19.42 3.58 -3.05
N ASN A 288 19.77 2.30 -2.95
CA ASN A 288 20.77 1.79 -3.88
C ASN A 288 20.15 1.84 -5.29
N LYS A 289 20.38 2.93 -6.03
CA LYS A 289 19.73 3.20 -7.32
C LYS A 289 20.20 2.29 -8.46
N HIS A 290 21.13 1.37 -8.19
CA HIS A 290 21.64 0.46 -9.21
C HIS A 290 20.69 -0.70 -9.49
N PHE A 291 20.09 -0.65 -10.67
CA PHE A 291 19.27 -1.73 -11.20
C PHE A 291 20.13 -2.97 -11.51
N LYS A 292 19.88 -4.06 -10.80
CA LYS A 292 20.57 -5.34 -10.98
C LYS A 292 19.71 -6.29 -11.82
N LYS A 293 20.08 -6.48 -13.09
CA LYS A 293 19.31 -7.33 -14.04
C LYS A 293 19.13 -8.77 -13.55
N TYR A 294 20.11 -9.33 -12.84
CA TYR A 294 19.99 -10.70 -12.32
C TYR A 294 18.90 -10.82 -11.24
N GLN A 295 18.78 -9.83 -10.35
CA GLN A 295 17.72 -9.77 -9.32
C GLN A 295 16.33 -9.62 -9.95
N LEU A 296 16.22 -8.90 -11.08
CA LEU A 296 14.99 -8.82 -11.87
C LEU A 296 14.59 -10.20 -12.40
N ILE A 297 15.52 -10.92 -13.03
CA ILE A 297 15.25 -12.26 -13.56
C ILE A 297 14.85 -13.20 -12.42
N GLU A 298 15.57 -13.15 -11.30
CA GLU A 298 15.23 -13.93 -10.11
C GLU A 298 13.81 -13.64 -9.63
N ALA A 299 13.40 -12.36 -9.58
CA ALA A 299 12.04 -11.96 -9.20
C ALA A 299 10.96 -12.63 -10.06
N PHE A 300 11.15 -12.71 -11.37
CA PHE A 300 10.21 -13.33 -12.30
C PHE A 300 10.22 -14.86 -12.25
N THR A 301 11.34 -15.47 -11.88
CA THR A 301 11.45 -16.94 -11.75
C THR A 301 11.05 -17.46 -10.37
N ASP A 302 10.94 -16.59 -9.37
CA ASP A 302 10.59 -16.97 -8.00
C ASP A 302 9.10 -17.30 -7.89
N VAL A 303 8.81 -18.52 -7.44
CA VAL A 303 7.45 -19.02 -7.21
C VAL A 303 6.70 -18.13 -6.21
N LYS A 304 7.40 -17.59 -5.20
CA LYS A 304 6.80 -16.73 -4.18
C LYS A 304 6.20 -15.45 -4.78
N THR A 305 6.87 -14.86 -5.77
CA THR A 305 6.39 -13.66 -6.48
C THR A 305 5.02 -13.89 -7.11
N TRP A 306 4.83 -15.03 -7.78
CA TRP A 306 3.56 -15.37 -8.42
C TRP A 306 2.47 -15.73 -7.41
N LEU A 307 2.83 -16.38 -6.30
CA LEU A 307 1.87 -16.59 -5.20
C LEU A 307 1.39 -15.26 -4.61
N TYR A 308 2.28 -14.29 -4.43
CA TYR A 308 1.89 -12.94 -4.01
C TYR A 308 1.00 -12.23 -5.04
N PHE A 309 1.29 -12.39 -6.34
CA PHE A 309 0.43 -11.88 -7.41
C PHE A 309 -0.99 -12.45 -7.34
N PHE A 310 -1.12 -13.79 -7.32
CA PHE A 310 -2.44 -14.44 -7.26
C PHE A 310 -3.18 -14.17 -5.96
N LEU A 311 -2.45 -14.04 -4.84
CA LEU A 311 -3.02 -13.61 -3.56
C LEU A 311 -3.64 -12.22 -3.69
N ALA A 312 -2.91 -11.26 -4.29
CA ALA A 312 -3.40 -9.91 -4.51
C ALA A 312 -4.64 -9.89 -5.42
N VAL A 313 -4.63 -10.63 -6.53
CA VAL A 313 -5.79 -10.75 -7.43
C VAL A 313 -7.00 -11.30 -6.68
N ALA A 314 -6.86 -12.45 -6.03
CA ALA A 314 -7.95 -13.16 -5.38
C ALA A 314 -8.55 -12.35 -4.21
N ASN A 315 -7.72 -11.65 -3.44
CA ASN A 315 -8.18 -10.81 -2.34
C ASN A 315 -8.92 -9.53 -2.81
N ASN A 316 -8.58 -9.01 -3.99
CA ASN A 316 -9.12 -7.75 -4.50
C ASN A 316 -10.33 -7.88 -5.42
N ILE A 317 -10.66 -9.08 -5.92
CA ILE A 317 -11.91 -9.32 -6.65
C ILE A 317 -13.14 -8.90 -5.81
N PRO A 318 -13.28 -9.36 -4.55
CA PRO A 318 -14.36 -8.89 -3.68
C PRO A 318 -14.33 -7.38 -3.41
N ASN A 319 -13.14 -6.80 -3.27
CA ASN A 319 -12.97 -5.38 -3.01
C ASN A 319 -13.50 -4.53 -4.16
N GLY A 320 -13.07 -4.80 -5.41
CA GLY A 320 -13.53 -4.06 -6.59
C GLY A 320 -15.03 -4.20 -6.84
N GLY A 321 -15.58 -5.38 -6.55
CA GLY A 321 -17.02 -5.64 -6.65
C GLY A 321 -17.84 -4.81 -5.67
N LEU A 322 -17.59 -4.94 -4.36
CA LEU A 322 -18.38 -4.25 -3.35
C LEU A 322 -18.14 -2.74 -3.30
N THR A 323 -16.96 -2.26 -3.66
CA THR A 323 -16.73 -0.81 -3.73
C THR A 323 -17.63 -0.15 -4.78
N ASN A 324 -17.83 -0.77 -5.94
CA ASN A 324 -18.70 -0.22 -6.99
C ASN A 324 -20.18 -0.58 -6.81
N PHE A 325 -20.50 -1.82 -6.45
CA PHE A 325 -21.89 -2.31 -6.38
C PHE A 325 -22.48 -2.33 -4.97
N GLY A 326 -21.73 -1.98 -3.92
CA GLY A 326 -22.19 -2.09 -2.53
C GLY A 326 -23.48 -1.30 -2.24
N SER A 327 -23.59 -0.08 -2.75
CA SER A 327 -24.81 0.72 -2.57
C SER A 327 -25.97 0.16 -3.39
N ILE A 328 -25.72 -0.32 -4.61
CA ILE A 328 -26.72 -0.99 -5.46
C ILE A 328 -27.25 -2.23 -4.76
N LEU A 329 -26.37 -3.07 -4.22
CA LEU A 329 -26.73 -4.28 -3.48
C LEU A 329 -27.61 -3.95 -2.26
N LEU A 330 -27.23 -2.96 -1.46
CA LEU A 330 -28.02 -2.54 -0.30
C LEU A 330 -29.38 -1.92 -0.68
N ASN A 331 -29.47 -1.26 -1.83
CA ASN A 331 -30.72 -0.66 -2.30
C ASN A 331 -31.65 -1.70 -2.94
N GLU A 332 -31.18 -2.38 -3.98
CA GLU A 332 -32.01 -3.24 -4.83
C GLU A 332 -32.24 -4.63 -4.23
N ASP A 333 -31.19 -5.28 -3.69
CA ASP A 333 -31.29 -6.65 -3.15
C ASP A 333 -31.84 -6.66 -1.72
N PHE A 334 -31.34 -5.75 -0.87
CA PHE A 334 -31.77 -5.66 0.53
C PHE A 334 -33.05 -4.83 0.71
N GLY A 335 -33.42 -4.00 -0.28
CA GLY A 335 -34.65 -3.22 -0.29
C GLY A 335 -34.68 -2.05 0.69
N TYR A 336 -33.52 -1.50 1.08
CA TYR A 336 -33.48 -0.43 2.08
C TYR A 336 -33.91 0.94 1.55
N GLY A 337 -33.93 1.15 0.23
CA GLY A 337 -34.14 2.46 -0.37
C GLY A 337 -32.92 3.38 -0.19
N VAL A 338 -32.81 4.42 -1.02
CA VAL A 338 -31.58 5.23 -1.18
C VAL A 338 -31.09 5.83 0.14
N GLY A 339 -31.96 6.57 0.86
CA GLY A 339 -31.57 7.23 2.11
C GLY A 339 -31.05 6.26 3.18
N LYS A 340 -31.74 5.13 3.40
CA LYS A 340 -31.31 4.13 4.39
C LYS A 340 -30.08 3.35 3.93
N THR A 341 -29.92 3.09 2.63
CA THR A 341 -28.71 2.48 2.05
C THR A 341 -27.46 3.31 2.40
N LEU A 342 -27.52 4.63 2.20
CA LEU A 342 -26.40 5.54 2.47
C LEU A 342 -26.06 5.64 3.96
N GLN A 343 -27.07 5.60 4.83
CA GLN A 343 -26.87 5.52 6.28
C GLN A 343 -26.24 4.18 6.69
N MET A 344 -26.73 3.06 6.13
CA MET A 344 -26.21 1.73 6.46
C MET A 344 -24.75 1.55 6.06
N GLN A 345 -24.29 2.22 5.00
CA GLN A 345 -22.89 2.26 4.57
C GLN A 345 -21.95 2.88 5.63
N MET A 346 -22.44 3.64 6.61
CA MET A 346 -21.60 4.14 7.71
C MET A 346 -21.14 3.02 8.65
N ILE A 347 -21.93 1.95 8.80
CA ILE A 347 -21.62 0.84 9.71
C ILE A 347 -20.37 0.07 9.27
N PRO A 348 -20.23 -0.39 8.01
CA PRO A 348 -19.00 -1.02 7.55
C PRO A 348 -17.76 -0.13 7.73
N GLY A 349 -17.90 1.19 7.56
CA GLY A 349 -16.80 2.13 7.76
C GLY A 349 -16.34 2.18 9.22
N ALA A 350 -17.28 2.15 10.15
CA ALA A 350 -16.97 2.04 11.58
C ALA A 350 -16.30 0.70 11.92
N VAL A 351 -16.76 -0.41 11.32
CA VAL A 351 -16.14 -1.73 11.48
C VAL A 351 -14.70 -1.73 10.98
N GLU A 352 -14.42 -1.08 9.84
CA GLU A 352 -13.06 -0.97 9.31
C GLU A 352 -12.14 -0.15 10.23
N VAL A 353 -12.58 1.03 10.69
CA VAL A 353 -11.77 1.88 11.58
C VAL A 353 -11.47 1.15 12.90
N VAL A 354 -12.50 0.63 13.57
CA VAL A 354 -12.36 -0.04 14.87
C VAL A 354 -11.60 -1.36 14.71
N GLY A 355 -11.88 -2.12 13.66
CA GLY A 355 -11.24 -3.38 13.36
C GLY A 355 -9.75 -3.23 13.07
N CYS A 356 -9.38 -2.28 12.21
CA CYS A 356 -7.99 -2.04 11.85
C CYS A 356 -7.16 -1.50 13.03
N ILE A 357 -7.70 -0.56 13.80
CA ILE A 357 -7.02 -0.02 14.99
C ILE A 357 -6.93 -1.08 16.09
N GLY A 358 -8.02 -1.82 16.33
CA GLY A 358 -8.06 -2.89 17.31
C GLY A 358 -7.04 -3.99 16.98
N PHE A 359 -6.92 -4.33 15.70
CA PHE A 359 -5.90 -5.26 15.22
C PHE A 359 -4.48 -4.73 15.42
N ALA A 360 -4.20 -3.48 15.07
CA ALA A 360 -2.90 -2.87 15.29
C ALA A 360 -2.51 -2.87 16.78
N TYR A 361 -3.49 -2.70 17.68
CA TYR A 361 -3.29 -2.82 19.11
C TYR A 361 -3.01 -4.26 19.56
N LEU A 362 -3.75 -5.25 19.05
CA LEU A 362 -3.54 -6.67 19.37
C LEU A 362 -2.21 -7.20 18.86
N TYR A 363 -1.72 -6.70 17.73
CA TYR A 363 -0.40 -7.03 17.18
C TYR A 363 0.74 -6.76 18.16
N LYS A 364 0.60 -5.77 19.07
CA LYS A 364 1.59 -5.47 20.12
C LYS A 364 1.79 -6.64 21.09
N TYR A 365 0.75 -7.45 21.32
CA TYR A 365 0.80 -8.59 22.25
C TYR A 365 1.24 -9.88 21.55
N TYR A 366 0.89 -10.05 20.28
CA TYR A 366 1.28 -11.21 19.49
C TYR A 366 1.78 -10.76 18.10
N PRO A 367 3.09 -10.54 17.93
CA PRO A 367 3.67 -9.94 16.72
C PRO A 367 3.86 -10.97 15.59
N ASN A 368 2.84 -11.80 15.32
CA ASN A 368 2.84 -12.75 14.21
C ASN A 368 1.83 -12.30 13.14
N ARG A 369 2.35 -11.68 12.08
CA ARG A 369 1.52 -11.05 11.04
C ARG A 369 0.66 -12.06 10.29
N LEU A 370 1.17 -13.27 10.05
CA LEU A 370 0.47 -14.24 9.23
C LEU A 370 -0.62 -14.99 9.98
N PHE A 371 -0.40 -15.27 11.27
CA PHE A 371 -1.45 -15.80 12.15
C PHE A 371 -2.70 -14.90 12.05
N TRP A 372 -2.47 -13.62 12.28
CA TRP A 372 -3.46 -12.57 12.24
C TRP A 372 -4.11 -12.39 10.86
N ALA A 373 -3.33 -12.39 9.78
CA ALA A 373 -3.86 -12.35 8.41
C ALA A 373 -4.77 -13.55 8.11
N THR A 374 -4.38 -14.74 8.55
CA THR A 374 -5.16 -15.97 8.38
C THR A 374 -6.45 -15.92 9.19
N SER A 375 -6.39 -15.47 10.46
CA SER A 375 -7.58 -15.31 11.31
C SER A 375 -8.61 -14.37 10.69
N VAL A 376 -8.16 -13.20 10.21
CA VAL A 376 -9.07 -12.24 9.55
C VAL A 376 -9.59 -12.80 8.24
N SER A 377 -8.76 -13.49 7.46
CA SER A 377 -9.19 -14.12 6.20
C SER A 377 -10.30 -15.14 6.40
N VAL A 378 -10.26 -15.93 7.49
CA VAL A 378 -11.35 -16.86 7.85
C VAL A 378 -12.63 -16.10 8.21
N ILE A 379 -12.53 -15.00 8.96
CA ILE A 379 -13.68 -14.14 9.29
C ILE A 379 -14.28 -13.56 8.01
N VAL A 380 -13.46 -13.11 7.06
CA VAL A 380 -13.92 -12.55 5.78
C VAL A 380 -14.63 -13.61 4.94
N ILE A 381 -14.13 -14.85 4.88
CA ILE A 381 -14.83 -15.94 4.18
C ILE A 381 -16.19 -16.20 4.83
N MET A 382 -16.24 -16.31 6.16
CA MET A 382 -17.50 -16.47 6.89
C MET A 382 -18.48 -15.35 6.55
N ALA A 383 -18.00 -14.10 6.60
CA ALA A 383 -18.77 -12.92 6.28
C ALA A 383 -19.34 -12.96 4.85
N LEU A 384 -18.55 -13.37 3.87
CA LEU A 384 -19.01 -13.53 2.49
C LEU A 384 -19.98 -14.68 2.31
N CYS A 385 -19.80 -15.79 3.03
CA CYS A 385 -20.77 -16.88 3.05
C CYS A 385 -22.13 -16.43 3.63
N LEU A 386 -22.12 -15.56 4.65
CA LEU A 386 -23.34 -14.94 5.18
C LEU A 386 -24.04 -14.08 4.11
N VAL A 387 -23.29 -13.32 3.31
CA VAL A 387 -23.87 -12.53 2.20
C VAL A 387 -24.40 -13.43 1.08
N ALA A 388 -23.68 -14.50 0.75
CA ALA A 388 -23.96 -15.31 -0.44
C ALA A 388 -25.07 -16.34 -0.25
N PHE A 389 -25.15 -16.99 0.92
CA PHE A 389 -25.95 -18.21 1.10
C PHE A 389 -27.07 -18.11 2.13
N VAL A 390 -27.07 -17.07 2.97
CA VAL A 390 -28.07 -16.93 4.03
C VAL A 390 -29.26 -16.11 3.53
N GLU A 391 -30.48 -16.59 3.78
CA GLU A 391 -31.72 -15.89 3.39
C GLU A 391 -32.10 -14.75 4.37
N ASN A 392 -31.61 -14.80 5.61
CA ASN A 392 -31.87 -13.77 6.61
C ASN A 392 -31.10 -12.47 6.29
N ARG A 393 -31.84 -11.41 5.93
CA ARG A 393 -31.30 -10.08 5.59
C ARG A 393 -30.42 -9.45 6.67
N GLN A 394 -30.71 -9.70 7.96
CA GLN A 394 -29.88 -9.17 9.05
C GLN A 394 -28.52 -9.87 9.10
N ALA A 395 -28.50 -11.19 8.84
CA ALA A 395 -27.26 -11.96 8.77
C ALA A 395 -26.44 -11.58 7.54
N GLN A 396 -27.08 -11.34 6.39
CA GLN A 396 -26.41 -10.83 5.19
C GLN A 396 -25.79 -9.45 5.44
N LEU A 397 -26.47 -8.56 6.15
CA LEU A 397 -25.95 -7.23 6.49
C LEU A 397 -24.76 -7.34 7.45
N ALA A 398 -24.83 -8.22 8.45
CA ALA A 398 -23.70 -8.50 9.32
C ALA A 398 -22.48 -9.01 8.52
N GLY A 399 -22.70 -9.91 7.56
CA GLY A 399 -21.67 -10.36 6.63
C GLY A 399 -21.09 -9.22 5.78
N TYR A 400 -21.94 -8.36 5.22
CA TYR A 400 -21.51 -7.19 4.46
C TYR A 400 -20.63 -6.25 5.30
N CYS A 401 -21.01 -5.98 6.55
CA CYS A 401 -20.23 -5.14 7.45
C CYS A 401 -18.89 -5.80 7.85
N LEU A 402 -18.89 -7.09 8.17
CA LEU A 402 -17.68 -7.83 8.56
C LEU A 402 -16.67 -7.98 7.41
N PHE A 403 -17.13 -7.96 6.16
CA PHE A 403 -16.24 -7.98 4.99
C PHE A 403 -15.25 -6.80 4.99
N TYR A 404 -15.61 -5.64 5.55
CA TYR A 404 -14.73 -4.47 5.60
C TYR A 404 -13.53 -4.61 6.56
N LEU A 405 -13.35 -5.78 7.19
CA LEU A 405 -12.09 -6.19 7.82
C LEU A 405 -11.06 -6.71 6.80
N CYS A 406 -11.46 -6.97 5.55
CA CYS A 406 -10.60 -7.48 4.47
C CYS A 406 -9.29 -6.69 4.24
N PRO A 407 -9.25 -5.34 4.33
CA PRO A 407 -8.02 -4.57 4.17
C PRO A 407 -6.86 -5.02 5.08
N LEU A 408 -7.16 -5.57 6.26
CA LEU A 408 -6.13 -6.15 7.15
C LEU A 408 -5.35 -7.28 6.48
N VAL A 409 -6.01 -8.09 5.65
CA VAL A 409 -5.36 -9.17 4.90
C VAL A 409 -4.37 -8.59 3.89
N MET A 410 -4.75 -7.50 3.20
CA MET A 410 -3.89 -6.81 2.24
C MET A 410 -2.68 -6.17 2.93
N ILE A 411 -2.87 -5.50 4.07
CA ILE A 411 -1.78 -4.87 4.85
C ILE A 411 -0.76 -5.92 5.30
N CYS A 412 -1.24 -7.04 5.83
CA CYS A 412 -0.37 -8.14 6.23
C CYS A 412 0.33 -8.79 5.02
N GLY A 413 -0.35 -8.91 3.88
CA GLY A 413 0.23 -9.40 2.63
C GLY A 413 1.37 -8.50 2.13
N LEU A 414 1.13 -7.19 2.03
CA LEU A 414 2.14 -6.20 1.65
C LEU A 414 3.32 -6.19 2.62
N SER A 415 3.03 -6.26 3.93
CA SER A 415 4.07 -6.35 4.95
C SER A 415 4.86 -7.65 4.88
N SER A 416 4.24 -8.77 4.49
CA SER A 416 4.92 -10.04 4.26
C SER A 416 5.86 -9.94 3.07
N CYS A 417 5.42 -9.38 1.92
CA CYS A 417 6.29 -9.12 0.77
C CYS A 417 7.51 -8.28 1.17
N ALA A 418 7.30 -7.22 1.95
CA ALA A 418 8.36 -6.30 2.34
C ALA A 418 9.41 -6.93 3.28
N SER A 419 9.04 -7.92 4.09
CA SER A 419 9.92 -8.62 5.04
C SER A 419 10.52 -9.90 4.47
N ASN A 420 9.88 -10.54 3.49
CA ASN A 420 10.26 -11.85 2.96
C ASN A 420 10.98 -11.81 1.60
N VAL A 421 11.17 -10.62 1.05
CA VAL A 421 11.94 -10.40 -0.19
C VAL A 421 13.13 -9.49 0.12
N ALA A 422 14.32 -9.97 -0.21
CA ALA A 422 15.57 -9.22 -0.09
C ALA A 422 16.20 -8.95 -1.46
N GLY A 423 17.13 -8.00 -1.51
CA GLY A 423 17.68 -7.44 -2.75
C GLY A 423 16.85 -6.26 -3.25
N HIS A 424 17.47 -5.09 -3.42
CA HIS A 424 16.78 -3.84 -3.76
C HIS A 424 15.95 -3.96 -5.05
N THR A 425 16.55 -4.46 -6.14
CA THR A 425 15.86 -4.58 -7.43
C THR A 425 14.78 -5.66 -7.38
N LYS A 426 15.03 -6.78 -6.70
CA LYS A 426 14.05 -7.86 -6.52
C LYS A 426 12.83 -7.35 -5.74
N LYS A 427 13.05 -6.69 -4.61
CA LYS A 427 11.99 -6.15 -3.74
C LYS A 427 11.09 -5.14 -4.45
N VAL A 428 11.67 -4.20 -5.20
CA VAL A 428 10.90 -3.24 -6.01
C VAL A 428 10.07 -3.97 -7.07
N THR A 429 10.65 -4.97 -7.74
CA THR A 429 9.96 -5.75 -8.78
C THR A 429 8.80 -6.57 -8.21
N VAL A 430 9.01 -7.27 -7.09
CA VAL A 430 7.96 -8.08 -6.44
C VAL A 430 6.82 -7.20 -5.94
N ASN A 431 7.13 -6.03 -5.35
CA ASN A 431 6.10 -5.08 -4.94
C ASN A 431 5.30 -4.55 -6.13
N ALA A 432 5.94 -4.24 -7.26
CA ALA A 432 5.25 -3.83 -8.47
C ALA A 432 4.32 -4.94 -9.00
N ILE A 433 4.79 -6.19 -9.05
CA ILE A 433 3.95 -7.33 -9.45
C ILE A 433 2.76 -7.52 -8.51
N PHE A 434 2.95 -7.37 -7.20
CA PHE A 434 1.86 -7.42 -6.23
C PHE A 434 0.79 -6.35 -6.48
N LEU A 435 1.21 -5.11 -6.78
CA LEU A 435 0.28 -4.02 -7.07
C LEU A 435 -0.43 -4.18 -8.43
N ILE A 436 0.23 -4.77 -9.43
CA ILE A 436 -0.46 -5.19 -10.67
C ILE A 436 -1.55 -6.20 -10.34
N GLY A 437 -1.28 -7.17 -9.46
CA GLY A 437 -2.28 -8.12 -8.98
C GLY A 437 -3.46 -7.45 -8.27
N TYR A 438 -3.18 -6.43 -7.44
CA TYR A 438 -4.21 -5.59 -6.82
C TYR A 438 -5.10 -4.91 -7.88
N CYS A 439 -4.51 -4.32 -8.91
CA CYS A 439 -5.25 -3.65 -9.98
C CYS A 439 -6.09 -4.64 -10.80
N VAL A 440 -5.52 -5.78 -11.16
CA VAL A 440 -6.22 -6.84 -11.92
C VAL A 440 -7.40 -7.39 -11.13
N GLY A 441 -7.24 -7.66 -9.83
CA GLY A 441 -8.33 -8.14 -8.98
C GLY A 441 -9.48 -7.13 -8.92
N ASN A 442 -9.16 -5.86 -8.70
CA ASN A 442 -10.17 -4.80 -8.65
C ASN A 442 -10.82 -4.51 -10.01
N LEU A 443 -10.12 -4.73 -11.12
CA LEU A 443 -10.65 -4.64 -12.47
C LEU A 443 -11.67 -5.75 -12.74
N ILE A 444 -11.38 -6.98 -12.29
CA ILE A 444 -12.27 -8.15 -12.44
C ILE A 444 -13.52 -8.03 -11.56
N GLY A 445 -13.39 -7.47 -10.35
CA GLY A 445 -14.46 -7.39 -9.35
C GLY A 445 -15.81 -6.90 -9.90
N PRO A 446 -15.92 -5.67 -10.45
CA PRO A 446 -17.15 -5.15 -11.04
C PRO A 446 -17.72 -6.03 -12.15
N GLN A 447 -16.86 -6.69 -12.94
CA GLN A 447 -17.28 -7.54 -14.07
C GLN A 447 -17.94 -8.85 -13.60
N THR A 448 -17.83 -9.20 -12.31
CA THR A 448 -18.58 -10.34 -11.75
C THR A 448 -20.07 -10.03 -11.52
N PHE A 449 -20.45 -8.75 -11.48
CA PHE A 449 -21.82 -8.29 -11.30
C PHE A 449 -22.52 -8.14 -12.66
N ILE A 450 -22.96 -9.28 -13.19
CA ILE A 450 -23.62 -9.37 -14.50
C ILE A 450 -25.06 -8.88 -14.40
N ASP A 451 -25.48 -8.01 -15.32
CA ASP A 451 -26.81 -7.40 -15.33
C ASP A 451 -27.96 -8.43 -15.36
N ALA A 452 -27.79 -9.54 -16.10
CA ALA A 452 -28.77 -10.63 -16.16
C ALA A 452 -29.02 -11.35 -14.83
N GLN A 453 -28.17 -11.13 -13.81
CA GLN A 453 -28.32 -11.68 -12.45
C GLN A 453 -28.84 -10.64 -11.45
N ALA A 454 -29.12 -9.42 -11.89
CA ALA A 454 -29.73 -8.40 -11.05
C ALA A 454 -31.13 -8.82 -10.59
N PRO A 455 -31.58 -8.41 -9.40
CA PRO A 455 -30.86 -7.62 -8.39
C PRO A 455 -30.03 -8.49 -7.42
N GLY A 456 -30.17 -9.81 -7.47
CA GLY A 456 -29.60 -10.71 -6.45
C GLY A 456 -28.09 -10.97 -6.59
N TYR A 457 -27.55 -10.80 -7.81
CA TYR A 457 -26.14 -10.98 -8.17
C TYR A 457 -25.50 -12.24 -7.56
N SER A 458 -26.19 -13.38 -7.65
CA SER A 458 -25.76 -14.64 -7.02
C SER A 458 -24.40 -15.12 -7.52
N GLY A 459 -24.12 -14.95 -8.82
CA GLY A 459 -22.81 -15.28 -9.40
C GLY A 459 -21.69 -14.42 -8.82
N ALA A 460 -21.90 -13.11 -8.66
CA ALA A 460 -20.94 -12.22 -8.03
C ALA A 460 -20.64 -12.63 -6.58
N LYS A 461 -21.69 -12.87 -5.78
CA LYS A 461 -21.57 -13.30 -4.38
C LYS A 461 -20.77 -14.61 -4.25
N ILE A 462 -21.03 -15.59 -5.13
CA ILE A 462 -20.28 -16.85 -5.16
C ILE A 462 -18.82 -16.61 -5.59
N ALA A 463 -18.59 -15.79 -6.62
CA ALA A 463 -17.24 -15.46 -7.07
C ALA A 463 -16.41 -14.82 -5.96
N MET A 464 -17.03 -13.99 -5.12
CA MET A 464 -16.37 -13.38 -3.95
C MET A 464 -15.96 -14.42 -2.89
N VAL A 465 -16.83 -15.40 -2.61
CA VAL A 465 -16.52 -16.49 -1.67
C VAL A 465 -15.37 -17.35 -2.21
N VAL A 466 -15.46 -17.76 -3.48
CA VAL A 466 -14.46 -18.63 -4.12
C VAL A 466 -13.10 -17.94 -4.19
N SER A 467 -13.06 -16.68 -4.63
CA SER A 467 -11.82 -15.90 -4.69
C SER A 467 -11.20 -15.71 -3.31
N SER A 468 -11.99 -15.43 -2.27
CA SER A 468 -11.48 -15.32 -0.90
C SER A 468 -10.95 -16.65 -0.36
N ALA A 469 -11.62 -17.77 -0.65
CA ALA A 469 -11.13 -19.10 -0.31
C ALA A 469 -9.80 -19.43 -1.03
N CYS A 470 -9.70 -19.12 -2.32
CA CYS A 470 -8.43 -19.23 -3.05
C CYS A 470 -7.33 -18.37 -2.43
N ALA A 471 -7.63 -17.12 -2.02
CA ALA A 471 -6.68 -16.25 -1.35
C ALA A 471 -6.14 -16.88 -0.05
N THR A 472 -7.01 -17.45 0.79
CA THR A 472 -6.58 -18.15 2.01
C THR A 472 -5.71 -19.37 1.71
N LEU A 473 -6.07 -20.19 0.71
CA LEU A 473 -5.27 -21.34 0.31
C LEU A 473 -3.88 -20.94 -0.20
N ILE A 474 -3.79 -19.86 -0.98
CA ILE A 474 -2.52 -19.31 -1.46
C ILE A 474 -1.69 -18.79 -0.28
N MET A 475 -2.30 -18.12 0.69
CA MET A 475 -1.62 -17.65 1.90
C MET A 475 -1.05 -18.81 2.73
N ILE A 476 -1.82 -19.89 2.90
CA ILE A 476 -1.35 -21.12 3.55
C ILE A 476 -0.20 -21.76 2.74
N ALA A 477 -0.28 -21.76 1.42
CA ALA A 477 0.80 -22.27 0.57
C ALA A 477 2.10 -21.46 0.76
N ILE A 478 2.01 -20.12 0.81
CA ILE A 478 3.14 -19.24 1.12
C ILE A 478 3.74 -19.59 2.49
N TRP A 479 2.89 -19.76 3.52
CA TRP A 479 3.33 -20.18 4.86
C TRP A 479 4.12 -21.49 4.83
N ILE A 480 3.57 -22.53 4.17
CA ILE A 480 4.20 -23.85 4.09
C ILE A 480 5.55 -23.76 3.38
N ILE A 481 5.64 -23.00 2.28
CA ILE A 481 6.87 -22.83 1.52
C ILE A 481 7.94 -22.15 2.39
N MET A 482 7.58 -21.08 3.09
CA MET A 482 8.49 -20.34 3.98
C MET A 482 8.95 -21.20 5.17
N ALA A 483 8.03 -21.92 5.81
CA ALA A 483 8.34 -22.81 6.92
C ALA A 483 9.27 -23.96 6.50
N ARG A 484 9.02 -24.56 5.33
CA ARG A 484 9.90 -25.61 4.76
C ARG A 484 11.28 -25.06 4.42
N GLU A 485 11.34 -23.86 3.85
CA GLU A 485 12.60 -23.23 3.49
C GLU A 485 13.43 -22.86 4.71
N ASN A 486 12.80 -22.30 5.76
CA ASN A 486 13.46 -22.05 7.04
C ASN A 486 13.99 -23.36 7.65
N LYS A 487 13.17 -24.42 7.69
CA LYS A 487 13.60 -25.73 8.20
C LYS A 487 14.80 -26.30 7.43
N ARG A 488 14.78 -26.22 6.09
CA ARG A 488 15.90 -26.64 5.22
C ARG A 488 17.18 -25.86 5.54
N ARG A 489 17.07 -24.57 5.83
CA ARG A 489 18.21 -23.72 6.19
C ARG A 489 18.71 -23.95 7.61
N ASP A 490 17.83 -24.35 8.53
CA ASP A 490 18.22 -24.77 9.88
C ASP A 490 18.97 -26.11 9.85
N GLU A 491 18.52 -27.06 9.03
CA GLU A 491 19.20 -28.35 8.83
C GLU A 491 20.61 -28.21 8.21
N ARG A 492 20.84 -27.14 7.44
CA ARG A 492 22.14 -26.81 6.83
C ARG A 492 22.90 -25.71 7.57
N ALA A 493 22.51 -25.36 8.78
CA ALA A 493 23.11 -24.25 9.52
C ALA A 493 24.64 -24.41 9.70
N THR A 494 25.12 -25.64 9.83
CA THR A 494 26.57 -25.96 9.91
C THR A 494 27.32 -25.67 8.62
N ASP A 495 26.68 -25.80 7.45
CA ASP A 495 27.29 -25.52 6.14
C ASP A 495 27.45 -24.00 5.91
N TYR A 496 26.76 -23.17 6.70
CA TYR A 496 26.75 -21.71 6.57
C TYR A 496 27.56 -20.99 7.66
N LEU A 497 28.27 -21.72 8.54
CA LEU A 497 29.13 -21.15 9.58
C LEU A 497 30.27 -20.29 8.99
N GLU A 498 30.82 -20.68 7.84
CA GLU A 498 31.83 -19.88 7.12
C GLU A 498 31.26 -18.55 6.59
N PHE A 499 29.97 -18.52 6.24
CA PHE A 499 29.28 -17.31 5.81
C PHE A 499 29.09 -16.31 6.95
N GLN A 500 28.93 -16.82 8.18
CA GLN A 500 28.72 -16.04 9.40
C GLN A 500 29.99 -15.28 9.83
N GLN A 501 31.17 -15.73 9.36
CA GLN A 501 32.47 -15.09 9.62
C GLN A 501 32.79 -13.95 8.64
N ILE A 502 31.97 -13.75 7.60
CA ILE A 502 32.14 -12.64 6.65
C ILE A 502 31.60 -11.35 7.30
N GLU A 503 32.51 -10.51 7.78
CA GLU A 503 32.20 -9.16 8.26
C GLU A 503 31.46 -8.36 7.17
N ASN A 504 30.42 -7.61 7.56
CA ASN A 504 29.63 -6.74 6.67
C ASN A 504 28.83 -7.44 5.55
N HIS A 505 28.60 -8.77 5.61
CA HIS A 505 27.76 -9.48 4.63
C HIS A 505 26.32 -8.92 4.52
N GLU A 506 25.81 -8.25 5.56
CA GLU A 506 24.51 -7.57 5.60
C GLU A 506 24.40 -6.45 4.55
N PHE A 507 25.53 -5.84 4.15
CA PHE A 507 25.58 -4.75 3.17
C PHE A 507 25.71 -5.24 1.71
N ALA A 508 25.80 -6.56 1.50
CA ALA A 508 26.00 -7.17 0.18
C ALA A 508 24.82 -7.01 -0.80
N ASP A 509 23.65 -6.55 -0.33
CA ASP A 509 22.39 -6.48 -1.09
C ASP A 509 22.12 -7.79 -1.86
N LEU A 510 22.33 -8.92 -1.17
CA LEU A 510 22.01 -10.26 -1.63
C LEU A 510 20.49 -10.49 -1.58
N THR A 511 19.97 -11.29 -2.51
CA THR A 511 18.54 -11.67 -2.50
C THR A 511 18.22 -12.66 -1.38
N ASP A 512 16.93 -12.89 -1.13
CA ASP A 512 16.46 -13.89 -0.15
C ASP A 512 16.89 -15.31 -0.52
N MET A 513 17.13 -15.58 -1.81
CA MET A 513 17.62 -16.88 -2.29
C MET A 513 19.15 -16.98 -2.18
N GLU A 514 19.86 -15.88 -2.41
CA GLU A 514 21.32 -15.83 -2.34
C GLU A 514 21.85 -15.81 -0.90
N ASN A 515 21.14 -15.16 0.03
CA ASN A 515 21.56 -15.07 1.42
C ASN A 515 21.15 -16.34 2.19
N PRO A 516 22.10 -17.23 2.57
CA PRO A 516 21.78 -18.47 3.27
C PRO A 516 21.32 -18.24 4.72
N MET A 517 21.71 -17.10 5.29
CA MET A 517 21.36 -16.66 6.63
C MET A 517 20.00 -15.97 6.69
N PHE A 518 19.42 -15.61 5.54
CA PHE A 518 18.10 -15.02 5.49
C PHE A 518 17.07 -15.99 6.07
N ARG A 519 16.21 -15.50 6.95
CA ARG A 519 15.10 -16.25 7.55
C ARG A 519 13.80 -15.58 7.17
N TYR A 520 12.91 -16.37 6.60
CA TYR A 520 11.57 -15.90 6.26
C TYR A 520 10.79 -15.63 7.54
N THR A 521 10.16 -14.47 7.62
CA THR A 521 9.22 -14.12 8.67
C THR A 521 7.92 -14.87 8.41
N ILE A 522 7.64 -15.82 9.31
CA ILE A 522 6.47 -16.71 9.27
C ILE A 522 5.24 -16.01 9.81
#